data_AF-A0A0Q6JAG0-F1
#
_entry.id   AF-A0A0Q6JAG0-F1
#
_cell.length_a   1.000
_cell.length_b   1.000
_cell.length_c   1.000
_cell.angle_alpha   90.00
_cell.angle_beta   90.00
_cell.angle_gamma   90.00
#
_symmetry.space_group_name_H-M   'P 1'
#
loop_
_entity.id
_entity.type
_entity.pdbx_description
1 polymer ?
#
loop_
_entity_poly.entity_id
_entity_poly.type
_entity_poly.pdbx_seq_one_letter_code
_entity_poly.pdbx_strand_id
1 'polypeptide(L)'
;MTAGVFDEFDGEVEFTEGQLFRVLSSVDGTVLVELRDGRTGIVNGLSSSDLVPGDVLLFANGQIENLPYDSWPAGDRTGTVVWAGDNDIVVKSAGSTHAFRQRAANPFLRGQTVRLLPDGQPVEVIADEPIDDLSMLSDDKFDPRSLIVRKEDNDTSLDDFGGNAPLVKRALDLATVALSVDNPLRSLGVNPIKGMLFSGPSGTGKTFLARALAAQLDASFYNVGGPAIVDKFVGQTERRLREIFEHARSNSPAILFFDEIDSLYTQRGDNNHESTNRLVGQFLSLLDGFVAYDQVLIIATTNLPGALDDALLRPGRLGHKLVFSLPSGQDRMRILQSSSRNIKFEDQPDWSMLAQFTDGWTAADLAAVWTEAGLAATLDRRKSIVWEDILIGIEAVGRDRNSYVKEK
;
A
#
# COMPACT_ATOMS: atom_id res chain seq x y z
N MET A 1 -33.86 22.85 36.46
CA MET A 1 -32.89 23.70 37.17
C MET A 1 -31.98 24.34 36.12
N THR A 2 -31.59 25.59 36.36
CA THR A 2 -30.85 26.48 35.45
C THR A 2 -29.40 26.03 35.17
N ALA A 3 -28.90 26.47 34.00
CA ALA A 3 -27.64 26.12 33.34
C ALA A 3 -26.35 26.26 34.18
N GLY A 4 -25.38 25.38 33.87
CA GLY A 4 -23.96 25.47 34.18
C GLY A 4 -23.15 24.81 33.06
N VAL A 5 -21.96 25.35 32.77
CA VAL A 5 -21.01 24.95 31.71
C VAL A 5 -19.82 24.17 32.32
N PHE A 6 -19.02 23.48 31.47
CA PHE A 6 -17.65 22.90 31.61
C PHE A 6 -17.60 21.35 31.72
N ASP A 7 -16.71 20.55 31.10
CA ASP A 7 -15.68 20.68 30.03
C ASP A 7 -15.23 19.26 29.54
N GLU A 8 -14.73 19.17 28.30
CA GLU A 8 -14.04 18.08 27.53
C GLU A 8 -14.01 16.60 28.00
N PHE A 9 -14.93 15.79 27.46
CA PHE A 9 -14.79 14.42 26.90
C PHE A 9 -16.02 14.22 25.98
N ASP A 10 -15.88 13.71 24.75
CA ASP A 10 -16.94 13.64 23.69
C ASP A 10 -18.40 13.87 24.15
N GLY A 11 -18.76 15.16 24.21
CA GLY A 11 -20.10 15.75 24.21
C GLY A 11 -21.08 15.36 25.33
N GLU A 12 -21.24 16.23 26.34
CA GLU A 12 -22.56 16.37 26.99
C GLU A 12 -23.60 16.72 25.93
N VAL A 13 -24.76 16.06 26.00
CA VAL A 13 -25.79 16.23 24.98
C VAL A 13 -26.56 17.52 25.24
N GLU A 14 -26.43 18.52 24.36
CA GLU A 14 -27.33 19.67 24.36
C GLU A 14 -28.76 19.21 24.03
N PHE A 15 -29.67 19.37 24.99
CA PHE A 15 -31.07 19.01 24.83
C PHE A 15 -31.80 20.00 23.93
N THR A 16 -32.27 19.51 22.78
CA THR A 16 -33.14 20.24 21.87
C THR A 16 -34.58 19.75 22.01
N GLU A 17 -35.56 20.65 21.96
CA GLU A 17 -36.97 20.28 22.09
C GLU A 17 -37.42 19.32 20.96
N GLY A 18 -38.10 18.24 21.33
CA GLY A 18 -38.49 17.14 20.43
C GLY A 18 -37.42 16.07 20.21
N GLN A 19 -36.29 16.12 20.92
CA GLN A 19 -35.19 15.17 20.75
C GLN A 19 -35.45 13.86 21.49
N LEU A 20 -35.17 12.74 20.81
CA LEU A 20 -35.28 11.37 21.31
C LEU A 20 -33.90 10.85 21.73
N PHE A 21 -33.85 10.13 22.85
CA PHE A 21 -32.65 9.47 23.38
C PHE A 21 -32.97 8.01 23.76
N ARG A 22 -32.02 7.10 23.60
CA ARG A 22 -32.12 5.72 24.08
C ARG A 22 -31.08 5.47 25.14
N VAL A 23 -31.48 4.94 26.30
CA VAL A 23 -30.57 4.62 27.40
C VAL A 23 -29.69 3.43 27.01
N LEU A 24 -28.37 3.61 27.02
CA LEU A 24 -27.39 2.54 26.81
C LEU A 24 -26.93 1.95 28.14
N SER A 25 -26.70 2.80 29.14
CA SER A 25 -26.36 2.40 30.50
C SER A 25 -26.64 3.53 31.50
N SER A 26 -26.74 3.18 32.78
CA SER A 26 -26.98 4.12 33.89
C SER A 26 -26.14 3.70 35.08
N VAL A 27 -25.29 4.60 35.59
CA VAL A 27 -24.41 4.36 36.74
C VAL A 27 -24.36 5.63 37.58
N ASP A 28 -24.71 5.55 38.87
CA ASP A 28 -24.55 6.62 39.87
C ASP A 28 -25.01 8.02 39.42
N GLY A 29 -26.23 8.13 38.87
CA GLY A 29 -26.81 9.40 38.41
C GLY A 29 -26.29 9.92 37.05
N THR A 30 -25.45 9.12 36.39
CA THR A 30 -24.90 9.38 35.05
C THR A 30 -25.50 8.38 34.07
N VAL A 31 -26.17 8.88 33.02
CA VAL A 31 -26.84 8.04 32.02
C VAL A 31 -26.15 8.21 30.68
N LEU A 32 -25.63 7.11 30.13
CA LEU A 32 -25.13 7.07 28.76
C LEU A 32 -26.32 6.86 27.81
N VAL A 33 -26.45 7.73 26.82
CA VAL A 33 -27.54 7.69 25.85
C VAL A 33 -27.04 7.67 24.41
N GLU A 34 -27.85 7.11 23.53
CA GLU A 34 -27.71 7.18 22.08
C GLU A 34 -28.74 8.17 21.53
N LEU A 35 -28.33 8.95 20.53
CA LEU A 35 -29.14 9.87 19.75
C LEU A 35 -29.66 9.21 18.48
N ARG A 36 -30.71 9.78 17.89
CA ARG A 36 -31.29 9.29 16.64
C ARG A 36 -30.29 9.22 15.46
N ASP A 37 -29.26 10.05 15.47
CA ASP A 37 -28.22 10.08 14.43
C ASP A 37 -27.04 9.12 14.69
N GLY A 38 -27.16 8.25 15.71
CA GLY A 38 -26.15 7.26 16.08
C GLY A 38 -25.01 7.81 16.95
N ARG A 39 -25.01 9.11 17.27
CA ARG A 39 -24.06 9.65 18.25
C ARG A 39 -24.43 9.22 19.65
N THR A 40 -23.43 9.02 20.49
CA THR A 40 -23.62 8.78 21.93
C THR A 40 -23.28 10.04 22.72
N GLY A 41 -23.90 10.20 23.87
CA GLY A 41 -23.50 11.22 24.83
C GLY A 41 -23.96 10.92 26.23
N ILE A 42 -23.53 11.73 27.18
CA ILE A 42 -23.75 11.52 28.60
C ILE A 42 -24.75 12.54 29.12
N VAL A 43 -25.69 12.07 29.95
CA VAL A 43 -26.67 12.90 30.66
C VAL A 43 -26.45 12.76 32.16
N ASN A 44 -26.12 13.88 32.80
CA ASN A 44 -25.89 13.96 34.23
C ASN A 44 -27.14 14.46 34.97
N GLY A 45 -27.39 13.95 36.18
CA GLY A 45 -28.43 14.47 37.06
C GLY A 45 -29.85 13.92 36.81
N LEU A 46 -29.99 12.91 35.94
CA LEU A 46 -31.17 12.06 35.91
C LEU A 46 -31.13 11.12 37.14
N SER A 47 -32.20 11.08 37.93
CA SER A 47 -32.32 10.13 39.03
C SER A 47 -32.26 8.71 38.46
N SER A 48 -31.13 8.03 38.68
CA SER A 48 -30.77 6.78 38.02
C SER A 48 -31.50 5.54 38.57
N SER A 49 -32.43 5.69 39.52
CA SER A 49 -33.04 4.53 40.19
C SER A 49 -34.04 3.76 39.32
N ASP A 50 -34.60 4.39 38.28
CA ASP A 50 -35.71 3.81 37.50
C ASP A 50 -35.44 3.68 35.99
N LEU A 51 -34.25 4.07 35.51
CA LEU A 51 -33.89 3.98 34.09
C LEU A 51 -33.06 2.72 33.81
N VAL A 52 -33.52 1.90 32.86
CA VAL A 52 -32.82 0.69 32.42
C VAL A 52 -32.30 0.82 30.99
N PRO A 53 -31.22 0.09 30.64
CA PRO A 53 -30.78 0.01 29.24
C PRO A 53 -31.92 -0.39 28.31
N GLY A 54 -32.13 0.40 27.26
CA GLY A 54 -33.20 0.23 26.28
C GLY A 54 -34.36 1.22 26.41
N ASP A 55 -34.49 1.92 27.55
CA ASP A 55 -35.54 2.94 27.72
C ASP A 55 -35.42 4.07 26.69
N VAL A 56 -36.57 4.55 26.22
CA VAL A 56 -36.66 5.61 25.22
C VAL A 56 -37.14 6.87 25.91
N LEU A 57 -36.40 7.96 25.74
CA LEU A 57 -36.66 9.23 26.40
C LEU A 57 -36.89 10.31 25.35
N LEU A 58 -37.83 11.23 25.62
CA LEU A 58 -38.10 12.42 24.81
C LEU A 58 -37.88 13.67 25.65
N PHE A 59 -37.14 14.63 25.12
CA PHE A 59 -37.07 15.97 25.71
C PHE A 59 -38.14 16.87 25.10
N ALA A 60 -39.15 17.25 25.88
CA ALA A 60 -40.25 18.10 25.45
C ALA A 60 -40.64 19.07 26.57
N ASN A 61 -40.98 20.33 26.23
CA ASN A 61 -41.40 21.36 27.18
C ASN A 61 -40.41 21.59 28.35
N GLY A 62 -39.10 21.38 28.11
CA GLY A 62 -38.06 21.52 29.13
C GLY A 62 -37.98 20.36 30.15
N GLN A 63 -38.66 19.24 29.89
CA GLN A 63 -38.66 18.05 30.74
C GLN A 63 -38.32 16.79 29.91
N ILE A 64 -37.89 15.73 30.60
CA ILE A 64 -37.63 14.42 30.01
C ILE A 64 -38.82 13.50 30.33
N GLU A 65 -39.43 12.95 29.28
CA GLU A 65 -40.55 12.00 29.37
C GLU A 65 -40.08 10.61 28.90
N ASN A 66 -40.53 9.54 29.57
CA ASN A 66 -40.27 8.16 29.15
C ASN A 66 -41.34 7.73 28.14
N LEU A 67 -40.91 7.18 27.01
CA LEU A 67 -41.74 6.68 25.94
C LEU A 67 -41.70 5.16 25.86
N PRO A 68 -42.76 4.52 25.32
CA PRO A 68 -42.72 3.11 24.95
C PRO A 68 -41.49 2.76 24.10
N TYR A 69 -40.92 1.57 24.29
CA TYR A 69 -39.71 1.11 23.60
C TYR A 69 -39.80 1.19 22.05
N ASP A 70 -40.99 0.98 21.49
CA ASP A 70 -41.27 1.06 20.06
C ASP A 70 -41.31 2.51 19.52
N SER A 71 -41.23 3.51 20.40
CA SER A 71 -41.13 4.92 20.02
C SER A 71 -39.72 5.31 19.57
N TRP A 72 -38.71 4.45 19.81
CA TRP A 72 -37.40 4.64 19.20
C TRP A 72 -37.52 4.37 17.70
N PRO A 73 -37.26 5.36 16.83
CA PRO A 73 -37.25 5.11 15.39
C PRO A 73 -36.19 4.05 15.11
N ALA A 74 -36.62 2.86 14.67
CA ALA A 74 -35.73 1.77 14.37
C ALA A 74 -34.66 2.27 13.38
N GLY A 75 -33.42 2.40 13.86
CA GLY A 75 -32.29 2.48 12.95
C GLY A 75 -32.28 1.19 12.15
N ASP A 76 -32.41 1.28 10.83
CA ASP A 76 -32.36 0.14 9.94
C ASP A 76 -31.00 -0.56 10.10
N ARG A 77 -30.95 -1.61 10.94
CA ARG A 77 -29.79 -2.49 11.01
C ARG A 77 -29.94 -3.50 9.90
N THR A 78 -28.97 -3.55 9.01
CA THR A 78 -28.87 -4.62 8.00
C THR A 78 -27.96 -5.73 8.52
N GLY A 79 -28.20 -6.94 8.03
CA GLY A 79 -27.37 -8.10 8.29
C GLY A 79 -27.22 -8.95 7.04
N THR A 80 -26.14 -9.70 6.94
CA THR A 80 -25.90 -10.60 5.80
C THR A 80 -26.09 -12.04 6.23
N VAL A 81 -26.91 -12.79 5.49
CA VAL A 81 -27.12 -14.22 5.70
C VAL A 81 -25.86 -14.96 5.26
N VAL A 82 -25.00 -15.34 6.20
CA VAL A 82 -23.73 -16.01 5.91
C VAL A 82 -23.89 -17.52 5.72
N TRP A 83 -24.97 -18.09 6.26
CA TRP A 83 -25.36 -19.48 6.10
C TRP A 83 -26.88 -19.63 6.19
N ALA A 84 -27.44 -20.53 5.39
CA ALA A 84 -28.86 -20.87 5.43
C ALA A 84 -29.03 -22.39 5.27
N GLY A 85 -29.72 -23.01 6.22
CA GLY A 85 -30.16 -24.40 6.18
C GLY A 85 -31.68 -24.51 6.16
N ASP A 86 -32.18 -25.74 6.23
CA ASP A 86 -33.61 -26.04 6.08
C ASP A 86 -34.47 -25.44 7.21
N ASN A 87 -33.91 -25.37 8.43
CA ASN A 87 -34.63 -24.90 9.62
C ASN A 87 -34.05 -23.65 10.26
N ASP A 88 -32.79 -23.31 9.97
CA ASP A 88 -32.06 -22.24 10.64
C ASP A 88 -31.23 -21.43 9.63
N ILE A 89 -30.93 -20.20 10.00
CA ILE A 89 -30.05 -19.29 9.27
C ILE A 89 -29.06 -18.66 10.24
N VAL A 90 -27.91 -18.24 9.72
CA VAL A 90 -26.92 -17.48 10.47
C VAL A 90 -26.74 -16.13 9.79
N VAL A 91 -26.92 -15.06 10.56
CA VAL A 91 -26.83 -13.68 10.07
C VAL A 91 -25.70 -12.96 10.79
N LYS A 92 -24.86 -12.28 10.02
CA LYS A 92 -23.78 -11.42 10.51
C LYS A 92 -24.21 -9.96 10.43
N SER A 93 -24.09 -9.22 11.53
CA SER A 93 -24.37 -7.78 11.59
C SER A 93 -23.45 -7.10 12.61
N ALA A 94 -22.93 -5.93 12.27
CA ALA A 94 -22.06 -5.11 13.14
C ALA A 94 -20.91 -5.92 13.82
N GLY A 95 -20.26 -6.81 13.06
CA GLY A 95 -19.15 -7.63 13.55
C GLY A 95 -19.54 -8.86 14.39
N SER A 96 -20.82 -9.02 14.74
CA SER A 96 -21.34 -10.15 15.52
C SER A 96 -22.15 -11.11 14.64
N THR A 97 -22.24 -12.38 15.06
CA THR A 97 -22.92 -13.45 14.30
C THR A 97 -23.97 -14.10 15.18
N HIS A 98 -25.21 -14.18 14.68
CA HIS A 98 -26.35 -14.72 15.41
C HIS A 98 -27.11 -15.75 14.56
N ALA A 99 -27.61 -16.80 15.21
CA ALA A 99 -28.42 -17.82 14.57
C ALA A 99 -29.91 -17.52 14.80
N PHE A 100 -30.71 -17.68 13.75
CA PHE A 100 -32.15 -17.47 13.76
C PHE A 100 -32.85 -18.65 13.10
N ARG A 101 -34.15 -18.79 13.38
CA ARG A 101 -34.97 -19.80 12.73
C ARG A 101 -35.31 -19.37 11.30
N GLN A 102 -35.21 -20.29 10.35
CA GLN A 102 -35.62 -20.08 8.97
C GLN A 102 -37.14 -19.95 8.89
N ARG A 103 -37.62 -19.11 7.95
CA ARG A 103 -39.05 -18.97 7.68
C ARG A 103 -39.52 -19.98 6.62
N ALA A 104 -40.71 -20.54 6.82
CA ALA A 104 -41.26 -21.59 5.96
C ALA A 104 -41.69 -21.10 4.56
N ALA A 105 -42.04 -19.82 4.43
CA ALA A 105 -42.39 -19.18 3.16
C ALA A 105 -41.32 -18.15 2.78
N ASN A 106 -40.86 -18.18 1.53
CA ASN A 106 -39.77 -17.36 1.00
C ASN A 106 -38.47 -17.45 1.82
N PRO A 107 -37.87 -18.64 1.97
CA PRO A 107 -36.69 -18.83 2.83
C PRO A 107 -35.54 -17.90 2.45
N PHE A 108 -34.81 -17.43 3.47
CA PHE A 108 -33.61 -16.64 3.25
C PHE A 108 -32.50 -17.51 2.66
N LEU A 109 -31.78 -16.95 1.70
CA LEU A 109 -30.68 -17.58 1.02
C LEU A 109 -29.35 -17.00 1.50
N ARG A 110 -28.31 -17.83 1.44
CA ARG A 110 -26.94 -17.39 1.71
C ARG A 110 -26.55 -16.28 0.75
N GLY A 111 -25.99 -15.20 1.28
CA GLY A 111 -25.54 -14.02 0.54
C GLY A 111 -26.55 -12.87 0.53
N GLN A 112 -27.79 -13.10 0.92
CA GLN A 112 -28.79 -12.02 0.96
C GLN A 112 -28.53 -11.05 2.11
N THR A 113 -28.75 -9.76 1.85
CA THR A 113 -28.86 -8.75 2.91
C THR A 113 -30.29 -8.67 3.38
N VAL A 114 -30.44 -8.80 4.69
CA VAL A 114 -31.71 -8.78 5.38
C VAL A 114 -31.82 -7.59 6.32
N ARG A 115 -33.03 -7.04 6.44
CA ARG A 115 -33.36 -6.07 7.47
C ARG A 115 -33.54 -6.76 8.81
N LEU A 116 -32.89 -6.25 9.84
CA LEU A 116 -33.02 -6.72 11.21
C LEU A 116 -33.95 -5.81 11.99
N LEU A 117 -34.82 -6.41 12.80
CA LEU A 117 -35.55 -5.71 13.84
C LEU A 117 -34.61 -5.26 14.96
N PRO A 118 -35.07 -4.36 15.85
CA PRO A 118 -34.32 -3.96 17.04
C PRO A 118 -33.91 -5.13 17.95
N ASP A 119 -34.68 -6.22 17.97
CA ASP A 119 -34.36 -7.47 18.69
C ASP A 119 -33.37 -8.39 17.95
N GLY A 120 -32.93 -7.97 16.76
CA GLY A 120 -31.99 -8.69 15.91
C GLY A 120 -32.64 -9.66 14.91
N GLN A 121 -33.97 -9.86 14.93
CA GLN A 121 -34.61 -10.83 14.04
C GLN A 121 -34.60 -10.36 12.57
N PRO A 122 -34.22 -11.23 11.61
CA PRO A 122 -34.28 -10.92 10.19
C PRO A 122 -35.70 -11.02 9.64
N VAL A 123 -36.18 -9.97 8.97
CA VAL A 123 -37.59 -9.87 8.53
C VAL A 123 -37.74 -9.91 7.03
N GLU A 124 -36.87 -9.22 6.32
CA GLU A 124 -37.04 -8.91 4.91
C GLU A 124 -35.71 -8.94 4.18
N VAL A 125 -35.70 -9.43 2.95
CA VAL A 125 -34.55 -9.33 2.05
C VAL A 125 -34.56 -7.94 1.43
N ILE A 126 -33.53 -7.15 1.71
CA ILE A 126 -33.33 -5.82 1.12
C ILE A 126 -32.56 -5.93 -0.19
N ALA A 127 -31.64 -6.89 -0.28
CA ALA A 127 -30.89 -7.18 -1.49
C ALA A 127 -30.49 -8.65 -1.57
N ASP A 128 -30.38 -9.15 -2.80
CA ASP A 128 -29.95 -10.52 -3.08
C ASP A 128 -28.43 -10.73 -2.92
N GLU A 129 -27.68 -9.64 -2.75
CA GLU A 129 -26.24 -9.62 -2.51
C GLU A 129 -25.89 -8.82 -1.23
N PRO A 130 -24.74 -9.09 -0.59
CA PRO A 130 -24.34 -8.40 0.63
C PRO A 130 -24.11 -6.90 0.43
N ILE A 131 -24.97 -6.07 1.03
CA ILE A 131 -24.71 -4.65 1.28
C ILE A 131 -23.90 -4.56 2.58
N ASP A 132 -22.59 -4.78 2.47
CA ASP A 132 -21.68 -4.51 3.59
C ASP A 132 -21.58 -2.98 3.79
N ASP A 133 -21.88 -2.49 4.98
CA ASP A 133 -21.68 -1.06 5.34
C ASP A 133 -20.19 -0.67 5.30
N LEU A 134 -19.30 -1.67 5.35
CA LEU A 134 -17.86 -1.53 5.13
C LEU A 134 -17.43 -1.65 3.66
N SER A 135 -18.29 -2.12 2.75
CA SER A 135 -17.96 -2.20 1.32
C SER A 135 -18.20 -0.88 0.59
N MET A 136 -19.07 -0.01 1.12
CA MET A 136 -19.26 1.37 0.66
C MET A 136 -18.02 2.25 0.90
N LEU A 137 -17.10 1.84 1.78
CA LEU A 137 -15.78 2.46 1.97
C LEU A 137 -14.65 1.72 1.24
N SER A 138 -14.94 0.64 0.51
CA SER A 138 -13.93 -0.23 -0.12
C SER A 138 -14.08 -0.37 -1.64
N ASP A 139 -14.53 0.68 -2.32
CA ASP A 139 -14.59 0.70 -3.79
C ASP A 139 -13.26 1.15 -4.43
N ASP A 140 -12.13 1.02 -3.73
CA ASP A 140 -10.84 0.87 -4.39
C ASP A 140 -10.77 -0.57 -4.95
N LYS A 141 -11.50 -0.81 -6.05
CA LYS A 141 -11.27 -1.98 -6.91
C LYS A 141 -9.84 -1.88 -7.41
N PHE A 142 -8.95 -2.58 -6.72
CA PHE A 142 -7.55 -2.70 -7.10
C PHE A 142 -7.47 -3.28 -8.52
N ASP A 143 -7.01 -2.46 -9.47
CA ASP A 143 -6.72 -2.91 -10.84
C ASP A 143 -5.20 -3.09 -10.98
N PRO A 144 -4.69 -4.32 -11.18
CA PRO A 144 -3.27 -4.57 -11.43
C PRO A 144 -2.67 -3.76 -12.58
N ARG A 145 -3.48 -3.29 -13.54
CA ARG A 145 -3.03 -2.41 -14.63
C ARG A 145 -2.49 -1.08 -14.14
N SER A 146 -2.95 -0.60 -12.98
CA SER A 146 -2.45 0.62 -12.35
C SER A 146 -0.97 0.53 -11.99
N LEU A 147 -0.42 -0.68 -11.85
CA LEU A 147 0.99 -0.92 -11.54
C LEU A 147 1.87 -1.02 -12.79
N ILE A 148 1.28 -1.10 -13.99
CA ILE A 148 2.03 -1.20 -15.23
C ILE A 148 2.60 0.17 -15.57
N VAL A 149 3.92 0.25 -15.66
CA VAL A 149 4.59 1.43 -16.22
C VAL A 149 4.42 1.36 -17.74
N ARG A 150 3.81 2.38 -18.33
CA ARG A 150 3.57 2.41 -19.77
C ARG A 150 4.90 2.53 -20.50
N LYS A 151 4.99 1.92 -21.69
CA LYS A 151 6.22 1.98 -22.51
C LYS A 151 6.60 3.43 -22.87
N GLU A 152 5.60 4.29 -23.10
CA GLU A 152 5.78 5.73 -23.34
C GLU A 152 6.43 6.48 -22.16
N ASP A 153 6.24 5.99 -20.93
CA ASP A 153 6.83 6.56 -19.72
C ASP A 153 8.22 5.96 -19.40
N ASN A 154 8.70 5.00 -20.21
CA ASN A 154 9.95 4.29 -20.01
C ASN A 154 10.99 4.64 -21.08
N ASP A 155 11.53 5.86 -21.03
CA ASP A 155 12.61 6.36 -21.91
C ASP A 155 14.01 5.88 -21.48
N THR A 156 14.10 4.67 -20.90
CA THR A 156 15.32 4.18 -20.24
C THR A 156 16.01 3.12 -21.10
N SER A 157 17.22 3.39 -21.61
CA SER A 157 18.06 2.38 -22.27
C SER A 157 19.13 1.80 -21.33
N LEU A 158 19.57 0.57 -21.58
CA LEU A 158 20.71 -0.02 -20.88
C LEU A 158 22.00 0.76 -21.12
N ASP A 159 22.14 1.36 -22.29
CA ASP A 159 23.29 2.21 -22.64
C ASP A 159 23.38 3.46 -21.76
N ASP A 160 22.27 3.83 -21.12
CA ASP A 160 22.13 5.04 -20.34
C ASP A 160 22.57 4.86 -18.88
N PHE A 161 22.71 3.61 -18.42
CA PHE A 161 23.06 3.29 -17.03
C PHE A 161 24.48 3.77 -16.67
N GLY A 162 25.39 3.86 -17.64
CA GLY A 162 26.67 4.55 -17.48
C GLY A 162 27.69 3.89 -16.52
N GLY A 163 27.48 2.68 -16.00
CA GLY A 163 28.44 2.09 -15.07
C GLY A 163 28.31 0.58 -14.81
N ASN A 164 29.32 0.00 -14.17
CA ASN A 164 29.33 -1.41 -13.72
C ASN A 164 28.87 -2.41 -14.80
N ALA A 165 29.53 -2.38 -15.96
CA ALA A 165 29.22 -3.23 -17.10
C ALA A 165 29.12 -4.74 -16.77
N PRO A 166 29.94 -5.32 -15.88
CA PRO A 166 29.78 -6.72 -15.47
C PRO A 166 28.45 -6.99 -14.77
N LEU A 167 27.99 -6.08 -13.91
CA LEU A 167 26.69 -6.20 -13.24
C LEU A 167 25.54 -6.09 -14.23
N VAL A 168 25.58 -5.10 -15.12
CA VAL A 168 24.55 -4.90 -16.16
C VAL A 168 24.44 -6.13 -17.04
N LYS A 169 25.57 -6.65 -17.53
CA LYS A 169 25.62 -7.87 -18.33
C LYS A 169 25.03 -9.05 -17.56
N ARG A 170 25.42 -9.24 -16.29
CA ARG A 170 24.90 -10.35 -15.48
C ARG A 170 23.39 -10.24 -15.29
N ALA A 171 22.85 -9.05 -15.05
CA ALA A 171 21.42 -8.82 -14.92
C ALA A 171 20.69 -9.15 -16.23
N LEU A 172 21.23 -8.70 -17.37
CA LEU A 172 20.66 -8.97 -18.69
C LEU A 172 20.68 -10.47 -19.02
N ASP A 173 21.78 -11.17 -18.77
CA ASP A 173 21.89 -12.62 -19.00
C ASP A 173 20.83 -13.38 -18.19
N LEU A 174 20.70 -13.05 -16.90
CA LEU A 174 19.72 -13.68 -16.01
C LEU A 174 18.28 -13.37 -16.45
N ALA A 175 17.99 -12.14 -16.86
CA ALA A 175 16.66 -11.72 -17.27
C ALA A 175 16.26 -12.34 -18.61
N THR A 176 17.18 -12.40 -19.56
CA THR A 176 16.99 -13.05 -20.87
C THR A 176 16.64 -14.53 -20.69
N VAL A 177 17.35 -15.23 -19.80
CA VAL A 177 17.08 -16.64 -19.51
C VAL A 177 15.75 -16.82 -18.78
N ALA A 178 15.43 -15.96 -17.81
CA ALA A 178 14.19 -16.04 -17.03
C ALA A 178 12.93 -15.79 -17.89
N LEU A 179 13.02 -14.87 -18.86
CA LEU A 179 11.91 -14.47 -19.73
C LEU A 179 11.82 -15.29 -21.02
N SER A 180 12.69 -16.28 -21.22
CA SER A 180 12.67 -17.13 -22.41
C SER A 180 11.50 -18.11 -22.39
N VAL A 181 10.78 -18.20 -23.53
CA VAL A 181 9.63 -19.10 -23.74
C VAL A 181 9.99 -20.57 -23.43
N ASP A 182 11.15 -21.02 -23.90
CA ASP A 182 11.55 -22.43 -23.82
C ASP A 182 12.20 -22.80 -22.48
N ASN A 183 12.43 -21.80 -21.61
CA ASN A 183 13.10 -21.94 -20.32
C ASN A 183 14.32 -22.88 -20.39
N PRO A 184 15.43 -22.44 -21.02
CA PRO A 184 16.54 -23.33 -21.41
C PRO A 184 17.23 -24.02 -20.22
N LEU A 185 17.01 -23.56 -18.99
CA LEU A 185 17.51 -24.24 -17.80
C LEU A 185 16.77 -25.54 -17.51
N ARG A 186 15.45 -25.60 -17.80
CA ARG A 186 14.65 -26.82 -17.60
C ARG A 186 15.12 -27.96 -18.48
N SER A 187 15.48 -27.69 -19.74
CA SER A 187 16.00 -28.71 -20.66
C SER A 187 17.37 -29.26 -20.22
N LEU A 188 18.11 -28.49 -19.42
CA LEU A 188 19.37 -28.89 -18.80
C LEU A 188 19.20 -29.56 -17.42
N GLY A 189 17.96 -29.70 -16.92
CA GLY A 189 17.68 -30.23 -15.58
C GLY A 189 18.05 -29.27 -14.44
N VAL A 190 18.19 -27.98 -14.74
CA VAL A 190 18.51 -26.92 -13.78
C VAL A 190 17.25 -26.15 -13.41
N ASN A 191 17.14 -25.73 -12.15
CA ASN A 191 16.02 -24.91 -11.70
C ASN A 191 15.95 -23.58 -12.47
N PRO A 192 14.76 -23.13 -12.89
CA PRO A 192 14.60 -21.87 -13.60
C PRO A 192 14.95 -20.68 -12.70
N ILE A 193 15.35 -19.57 -13.33
CA ILE A 193 15.57 -18.29 -12.65
C ILE A 193 14.21 -17.66 -12.41
N LYS A 194 13.77 -17.59 -11.15
CA LYS A 194 12.51 -16.94 -10.79
C LYS A 194 12.69 -15.48 -10.40
N GLY A 195 13.79 -15.15 -9.72
CA GLY A 195 14.00 -13.76 -9.33
C GLY A 195 15.42 -13.37 -8.97
N MET A 196 15.61 -12.06 -8.89
CA MET A 196 16.85 -11.38 -8.56
C MET A 196 16.62 -10.45 -7.36
N LEU A 197 17.65 -10.32 -6.52
CA LEU A 197 17.70 -9.33 -5.46
C LEU A 197 18.73 -8.26 -5.81
N PHE A 198 18.28 -7.02 -5.96
CA PHE A 198 19.13 -5.86 -6.14
C PHE A 198 19.40 -5.23 -4.77
N SER A 199 20.63 -5.34 -4.28
CA SER A 199 21.02 -4.80 -2.99
C SER A 199 22.08 -3.71 -3.12
N GLY A 200 21.98 -2.64 -2.35
CA GLY A 200 22.98 -1.59 -2.32
C GLY A 200 22.41 -0.25 -1.87
N PRO A 201 23.23 0.81 -1.75
CA PRO A 201 22.76 2.13 -1.35
C PRO A 201 21.66 2.68 -2.27
N SER A 202 20.79 3.54 -1.75
CA SER A 202 19.84 4.33 -2.55
C SER A 202 20.59 5.18 -3.59
N GLY A 203 19.93 5.49 -4.71
CA GLY A 203 20.54 6.34 -5.75
C GLY A 203 21.60 5.68 -6.64
N THR A 204 21.86 4.37 -6.50
CA THR A 204 22.82 3.61 -7.34
C THR A 204 22.24 3.07 -8.66
N GLY A 205 20.98 3.37 -8.96
CA GLY A 205 20.35 3.00 -10.24
C GLY A 205 19.61 1.65 -10.26
N LYS A 206 19.26 1.07 -9.11
CA LYS A 206 18.52 -0.20 -9.03
C LYS A 206 17.22 -0.21 -9.86
N THR A 207 16.36 0.79 -9.65
CA THR A 207 15.10 0.96 -10.38
C THR A 207 15.33 1.26 -11.86
N PHE A 208 16.35 2.06 -12.18
CA PHE A 208 16.74 2.37 -13.55
C PHE A 208 17.13 1.10 -14.32
N LEU A 209 18.01 0.26 -13.76
CA LEU A 209 18.43 -0.97 -14.42
C LEU A 209 17.25 -1.92 -14.65
N ALA A 210 16.34 -2.05 -13.68
CA ALA A 210 15.15 -2.90 -13.84
C ALA A 210 14.24 -2.43 -14.98
N ARG A 211 14.01 -1.11 -15.10
CA ARG A 211 13.23 -0.51 -16.19
C ARG A 211 13.90 -0.67 -17.55
N ALA A 212 15.21 -0.47 -17.60
CA ALA A 212 16.02 -0.64 -18.81
C ALA A 212 16.02 -2.10 -19.30
N LEU A 213 16.09 -3.07 -18.39
CA LEU A 213 15.96 -4.49 -18.72
C LEU A 213 14.58 -4.82 -19.31
N ALA A 214 13.50 -4.26 -18.75
CA ALA A 214 12.15 -4.45 -19.27
C ALA A 214 12.01 -3.86 -20.68
N ALA A 215 12.54 -2.66 -20.91
CA ALA A 215 12.55 -2.04 -22.24
C ALA A 215 13.36 -2.87 -23.25
N GLN A 216 14.57 -3.29 -22.88
CA GLN A 216 15.45 -4.09 -23.75
C GLN A 216 14.84 -5.44 -24.14
N LEU A 217 14.11 -6.07 -23.23
CA LEU A 217 13.51 -7.40 -23.42
C LEU A 217 12.04 -7.36 -23.84
N ASP A 218 11.52 -6.16 -24.16
CA ASP A 218 10.12 -5.91 -24.51
C ASP A 218 9.09 -6.48 -23.51
N ALA A 219 9.46 -6.51 -22.23
CA ALA A 219 8.66 -7.09 -21.16
C ALA A 219 7.74 -6.06 -20.50
N SER A 220 6.54 -6.50 -20.09
CA SER A 220 5.64 -5.71 -19.26
C SER A 220 6.29 -5.41 -17.91
N PHE A 221 6.42 -4.14 -17.52
CA PHE A 221 7.04 -3.74 -16.25
C PHE A 221 5.98 -3.34 -15.22
N TYR A 222 5.91 -4.08 -14.12
CA TYR A 222 5.04 -3.79 -12.98
C TYR A 222 5.87 -3.18 -11.86
N ASN A 223 5.56 -1.95 -11.46
CA ASN A 223 6.17 -1.31 -10.31
C ASN A 223 5.30 -1.55 -9.07
N VAL A 224 5.75 -2.41 -8.17
CA VAL A 224 5.02 -2.83 -6.99
C VAL A 224 5.68 -2.26 -5.74
N GLY A 225 5.23 -1.07 -5.32
CA GLY A 225 5.68 -0.43 -4.09
C GLY A 225 5.00 -0.99 -2.83
N GLY A 226 5.63 -0.85 -1.66
CA GLY A 226 5.07 -1.28 -0.37
C GLY A 226 3.63 -0.81 -0.10
N PRO A 227 3.31 0.49 -0.28
CA PRO A 227 1.95 1.01 -0.11
C PRO A 227 0.92 0.44 -1.10
N ALA A 228 1.35 -0.02 -2.28
CA ALA A 228 0.45 -0.57 -3.29
C ALA A 228 -0.10 -1.96 -2.91
N ILE A 229 0.60 -2.66 -2.00
CA ILE A 229 0.22 -4.01 -1.55
C ILE A 229 -0.46 -3.96 -0.18
N VAL A 230 -0.04 -3.06 0.71
CA VAL A 230 -0.49 -3.03 2.11
C VAL A 230 -1.84 -2.32 2.23
N ASP A 231 -2.90 -3.10 2.41
CA ASP A 231 -4.21 -2.60 2.81
C ASP A 231 -4.42 -2.70 4.33
N LYS A 232 -5.24 -1.80 4.89
CA LYS A 232 -5.69 -1.82 6.29
C LYS A 232 -6.62 -3.01 6.57
N PHE A 233 -7.25 -3.59 5.53
CA PHE A 233 -8.18 -4.71 5.67
C PHE A 233 -7.48 -6.08 5.58
N VAL A 234 -7.69 -6.90 6.62
CA VAL A 234 -7.12 -8.25 6.74
C VAL A 234 -7.54 -9.14 5.56
N GLY A 235 -6.58 -9.73 4.86
CA GLY A 235 -6.80 -10.67 3.74
C GLY A 235 -6.89 -10.04 2.34
N GLN A 236 -7.13 -8.73 2.22
CA GLN A 236 -7.14 -8.05 0.91
C GLN A 236 -5.74 -7.98 0.30
N THR A 237 -4.73 -7.74 1.13
CA THR A 237 -3.32 -7.70 0.74
C THR A 237 -2.83 -8.99 0.05
N GLU A 238 -3.19 -10.16 0.58
CA GLU A 238 -2.82 -11.46 0.00
C GLU A 238 -3.50 -11.70 -1.35
N ARG A 239 -4.77 -11.29 -1.46
CA ARG A 239 -5.55 -11.38 -2.70
C ARG A 239 -4.96 -10.47 -3.78
N ARG A 240 -4.66 -9.21 -3.45
CA ARG A 240 -4.01 -8.26 -4.38
C ARG A 240 -2.70 -8.81 -4.91
N LEU A 241 -1.85 -9.35 -4.02
CA LEU A 241 -0.58 -9.94 -4.42
C LEU A 241 -0.77 -11.09 -5.42
N ARG A 242 -1.78 -11.95 -5.21
CA ARG A 242 -2.12 -13.01 -6.18
C ARG A 242 -2.63 -12.45 -7.51
N GLU A 243 -3.51 -11.44 -7.47
CA GLU A 243 -4.04 -10.79 -8.67
C GLU A 243 -2.93 -10.13 -9.50
N ILE A 244 -1.93 -9.53 -8.87
CA ILE A 244 -0.73 -8.98 -9.55
C ILE A 244 0.02 -10.08 -10.30
N PHE A 245 0.31 -11.20 -9.64
CA PHE A 245 1.06 -12.31 -10.25
C PHE A 245 0.30 -12.96 -11.41
N GLU A 246 -1.01 -13.19 -11.25
CA GLU A 246 -1.85 -13.74 -12.32
C GLU A 246 -1.99 -12.77 -13.51
N HIS A 247 -2.10 -11.47 -13.23
CA HIS A 247 -2.13 -10.46 -14.28
C HIS A 247 -0.79 -10.39 -15.02
N ALA A 248 0.34 -10.40 -14.31
CA ALA A 248 1.65 -10.43 -14.93
C ALA A 248 1.87 -11.69 -15.77
N ARG A 249 1.42 -12.86 -15.31
CA ARG A 249 1.44 -14.11 -16.07
C ARG A 249 0.68 -13.99 -17.38
N SER A 250 -0.52 -13.41 -17.33
CA SER A 250 -1.39 -13.21 -18.50
C SER A 250 -0.82 -12.20 -19.50
N ASN A 251 0.09 -11.33 -19.06
CA ASN A 251 0.77 -10.32 -19.88
C ASN A 251 2.28 -10.61 -20.01
N SER A 252 2.66 -11.88 -19.97
CA SER A 252 4.05 -12.32 -20.14
C SER A 252 4.56 -12.02 -21.58
N PRO A 253 5.87 -11.75 -21.77
CA PRO A 253 6.91 -11.69 -20.75
C PRO A 253 6.76 -10.48 -19.82
N ALA A 254 6.98 -10.68 -18.51
CA ALA A 254 6.73 -9.66 -17.50
C ALA A 254 7.81 -9.60 -16.42
N ILE A 255 8.13 -8.38 -15.96
CA ILE A 255 8.99 -8.11 -14.82
C ILE A 255 8.13 -7.53 -13.69
N LEU A 256 8.10 -8.22 -12.55
CA LEU A 256 7.52 -7.73 -11.30
C LEU A 256 8.62 -7.09 -10.46
N PHE A 257 8.65 -5.76 -10.39
CA PHE A 257 9.64 -5.01 -9.63
C PHE A 257 9.07 -4.60 -8.26
N PHE A 258 9.64 -5.17 -7.20
CA PHE A 258 9.30 -4.84 -5.81
C PHE A 258 10.36 -3.90 -5.24
N ASP A 259 10.01 -2.63 -5.05
CA ASP A 259 10.94 -1.65 -4.49
C ASP A 259 10.89 -1.66 -2.96
N GLU A 260 12.07 -1.55 -2.33
CA GLU A 260 12.25 -1.52 -0.89
C GLU A 260 11.51 -2.66 -0.19
N ILE A 261 11.81 -3.91 -0.59
CA ILE A 261 11.14 -5.09 -0.04
C ILE A 261 11.31 -5.19 1.48
N ASP A 262 12.37 -4.60 2.04
CA ASP A 262 12.58 -4.45 3.48
C ASP A 262 11.54 -3.56 4.18
N SER A 263 10.84 -2.67 3.48
CA SER A 263 9.69 -1.94 4.04
C SER A 263 8.52 -2.86 4.39
N LEU A 264 8.31 -3.93 3.60
CA LEU A 264 7.35 -4.99 3.91
C LEU A 264 7.77 -5.80 5.13
N TYR A 265 9.07 -5.79 5.48
CA TYR A 265 9.59 -6.45 6.68
C TYR A 265 9.63 -5.53 7.91
N THR A 266 9.92 -4.24 7.75
CA THR A 266 10.26 -3.31 8.86
C THR A 266 9.04 -2.66 9.52
N GLN A 267 7.80 -2.87 9.06
CA GLN A 267 6.57 -2.49 9.81
C GLN A 267 6.38 -3.24 11.16
N ARG A 268 7.45 -3.88 11.68
CA ARG A 268 7.61 -4.52 12.97
C ARG A 268 7.71 -3.51 14.13
N GLY A 269 6.66 -2.71 14.33
CA GLY A 269 6.43 -1.99 15.60
C GLY A 269 5.31 -2.67 16.38
N ASP A 270 5.68 -3.37 17.46
CA ASP A 270 4.95 -4.05 18.56
C ASP A 270 3.48 -4.54 18.48
N ASN A 271 2.62 -4.12 17.55
CA ASN A 271 1.19 -4.47 17.56
C ASN A 271 0.63 -5.09 16.25
N ASN A 272 1.43 -5.26 15.18
CA ASN A 272 0.95 -5.72 13.86
C ASN A 272 1.63 -7.01 13.31
N HIS A 273 2.12 -7.89 14.18
CA HIS A 273 2.98 -9.02 13.78
C HIS A 273 2.34 -10.08 12.87
N GLU A 274 1.02 -10.29 12.93
CA GLU A 274 0.41 -11.42 12.23
C GLU A 274 0.15 -11.15 10.74
N SER A 275 -0.35 -9.96 10.39
CA SER A 275 -0.70 -9.60 9.01
C SER A 275 0.52 -9.53 8.09
N THR A 276 1.63 -8.98 8.60
CA THR A 276 2.89 -8.87 7.84
C THR A 276 3.52 -10.25 7.60
N ASN A 277 3.52 -11.13 8.60
CA ASN A 277 4.03 -12.49 8.44
C ASN A 277 3.22 -13.30 7.43
N ARG A 278 1.89 -13.10 7.38
CA ARG A 278 1.03 -13.71 6.38
C ARG A 278 1.32 -13.21 4.96
N LEU A 279 1.56 -11.90 4.78
CA LEU A 279 1.97 -11.32 3.49
C LEU A 279 3.28 -11.95 2.99
N VAL A 280 4.30 -12.00 3.85
CA VAL A 280 5.59 -12.62 3.51
C VAL A 280 5.42 -14.11 3.18
N GLY A 281 4.61 -14.84 3.96
CA GLY A 281 4.27 -16.23 3.68
C GLY A 281 3.59 -16.41 2.32
N GLN A 282 2.65 -15.52 1.97
CA GLN A 282 2.00 -15.53 0.66
C GLN A 282 2.98 -15.19 -0.47
N PHE A 283 3.88 -14.23 -0.28
CA PHE A 283 4.92 -13.90 -1.27
C PHE A 283 5.86 -15.10 -1.50
N LEU A 284 6.32 -15.75 -0.42
CA LEU A 284 7.10 -16.98 -0.50
C LEU A 284 6.34 -18.11 -1.21
N SER A 285 5.05 -18.27 -0.91
CA SER A 285 4.19 -19.25 -1.58
C SER A 285 4.05 -18.98 -3.07
N LEU A 286 3.95 -17.72 -3.49
CA LEU A 286 3.92 -17.33 -4.90
C LEU A 286 5.26 -17.57 -5.61
N LEU A 287 6.39 -17.35 -4.91
CA LEU A 287 7.72 -17.67 -5.44
C LEU A 287 7.94 -19.19 -5.57
N ASP A 288 7.45 -19.99 -4.62
CA ASP A 288 7.61 -21.45 -4.62
C ASP A 288 6.62 -22.19 -5.50
N GLY A 289 5.43 -21.61 -5.68
CA GLY A 289 4.16 -22.27 -5.97
C GLY A 289 4.18 -23.38 -7.03
N PHE A 290 3.24 -24.31 -6.88
CA PHE A 290 2.99 -25.44 -7.78
C PHE A 290 2.71 -25.03 -9.24
N VAL A 291 2.23 -23.79 -9.45
CA VAL A 291 2.06 -23.21 -10.78
C VAL A 291 3.30 -22.38 -11.10
N ALA A 292 4.06 -22.83 -12.09
CA ALA A 292 5.19 -22.05 -12.57
C ALA A 292 4.70 -20.79 -13.29
N TYR A 293 5.15 -19.62 -12.81
CA TYR A 293 5.03 -18.37 -13.55
C TYR A 293 6.13 -18.30 -14.61
N ASP A 294 5.98 -19.10 -15.66
CA ASP A 294 6.91 -19.08 -16.79
C ASP A 294 6.89 -17.69 -17.46
N GLN A 295 8.07 -17.21 -17.87
CA GLN A 295 8.26 -15.87 -18.45
C GLN A 295 7.85 -14.70 -17.53
N VAL A 296 7.84 -14.90 -16.21
CA VAL A 296 7.71 -13.83 -15.21
C VAL A 296 8.97 -13.78 -14.37
N LEU A 297 9.64 -12.64 -14.37
CA LEU A 297 10.83 -12.38 -13.56
C LEU A 297 10.49 -11.48 -12.38
N ILE A 298 10.83 -11.91 -11.17
CA ILE A 298 10.74 -11.06 -9.97
C ILE A 298 12.07 -10.32 -9.76
N ILE A 299 12.04 -9.00 -9.64
CA ILE A 299 13.18 -8.19 -9.19
C ILE A 299 12.77 -7.52 -7.89
N ALA A 300 13.45 -7.81 -6.80
CA ALA A 300 13.25 -7.13 -5.52
C ALA A 300 14.45 -6.22 -5.22
N THR A 301 14.22 -5.03 -4.68
CA THR A 301 15.30 -4.17 -4.18
C THR A 301 15.35 -4.14 -2.67
N THR A 302 16.53 -3.93 -2.12
CA THR A 302 16.70 -3.63 -0.70
C THR A 302 17.91 -2.74 -0.46
N ASN A 303 17.77 -1.85 0.52
CA ASN A 303 18.90 -1.08 1.06
C ASN A 303 19.53 -1.79 2.30
N LEU A 304 18.85 -2.79 2.85
CA LEU A 304 19.22 -3.53 4.07
C LEU A 304 19.32 -5.04 3.80
N PRO A 305 20.33 -5.52 3.04
CA PRO A 305 20.41 -6.93 2.67
C PRO A 305 20.55 -7.89 3.85
N GLY A 306 21.00 -7.43 5.01
CA GLY A 306 21.09 -8.23 6.24
C GLY A 306 19.77 -8.39 7.01
N ALA A 307 18.72 -7.64 6.64
CA ALA A 307 17.42 -7.68 7.31
C ALA A 307 16.42 -8.67 6.66
N LEU A 308 16.75 -9.20 5.48
CA LEU A 308 15.88 -10.13 4.76
C LEU A 308 16.00 -11.56 5.30
N ASP A 309 14.88 -12.27 5.30
CA ASP A 309 14.81 -13.68 5.68
C ASP A 309 15.57 -14.56 4.67
N ASP A 310 16.43 -15.45 5.16
CA ASP A 310 17.14 -16.45 4.35
C ASP A 310 16.19 -17.31 3.50
N ALA A 311 14.93 -17.47 3.93
CA ALA A 311 13.89 -18.10 3.15
C ALA A 311 13.73 -17.42 1.77
N LEU A 312 13.73 -16.09 1.68
CA LEU A 312 13.62 -15.42 0.38
C LEU A 312 14.81 -15.68 -0.54
N LEU A 313 16.00 -15.85 0.05
CA LEU A 313 17.28 -15.91 -0.67
C LEU A 313 17.61 -17.32 -1.18
N ARG A 314 16.78 -18.33 -0.89
CA ARG A 314 17.04 -19.71 -1.32
C ARG A 314 17.09 -19.82 -2.85
N PRO A 315 17.95 -20.69 -3.41
CA PRO A 315 17.96 -20.98 -4.83
C PRO A 315 16.57 -21.36 -5.35
N GLY A 316 16.16 -20.79 -6.48
CA GLY A 316 14.80 -20.92 -7.02
C GLY A 316 13.80 -19.86 -6.54
N ARG A 317 14.19 -18.95 -5.64
CA ARG A 317 13.44 -17.75 -5.22
C ARG A 317 14.19 -16.48 -5.65
N LEU A 318 14.60 -15.61 -4.71
CA LEU A 318 15.45 -14.43 -4.95
C LEU A 318 16.95 -14.77 -4.83
N GLY A 319 17.34 -15.96 -5.30
CA GLY A 319 18.69 -16.49 -5.11
C GLY A 319 19.79 -15.77 -5.90
N HIS A 320 19.44 -14.96 -6.90
CA HIS A 320 20.41 -14.20 -7.69
C HIS A 320 20.60 -12.79 -7.11
N LYS A 321 21.60 -12.64 -6.25
CA LYS A 321 21.94 -11.35 -5.64
C LYS A 321 22.87 -10.53 -6.54
N LEU A 322 22.46 -9.31 -6.87
CA LEU A 322 23.28 -8.30 -7.55
C LEU A 322 23.55 -7.14 -6.59
N VAL A 323 24.82 -6.86 -6.35
CA VAL A 323 25.27 -5.85 -5.39
C VAL A 323 25.66 -4.58 -6.13
N PHE A 324 24.91 -3.51 -5.89
CA PHE A 324 25.15 -2.17 -6.41
C PHE A 324 26.07 -1.44 -5.44
N SER A 325 27.31 -1.22 -5.85
CA SER A 325 28.27 -0.38 -5.13
C SER A 325 28.18 1.07 -5.60
N LEU A 326 28.86 1.97 -4.88
CA LEU A 326 29.13 3.31 -5.41
C LEU A 326 29.90 3.23 -6.74
N PRO A 327 29.63 4.12 -7.70
CA PRO A 327 30.30 4.14 -9.00
C PRO A 327 31.79 4.48 -8.88
N SER A 328 32.62 3.77 -9.64
CA SER A 328 34.04 4.11 -9.80
C SER A 328 34.21 5.43 -10.56
N GLY A 329 35.40 6.04 -10.53
CA GLY A 329 35.66 7.27 -11.29
C GLY A 329 35.31 7.16 -12.79
N GLN A 330 35.56 6.00 -13.39
CA GLN A 330 35.19 5.75 -14.79
C GLN A 330 33.67 5.60 -14.99
N ASP A 331 32.97 4.99 -14.03
CA ASP A 331 31.51 4.91 -14.05
C ASP A 331 30.89 6.31 -13.88
N ARG A 332 31.41 7.14 -12.96
CA ARG A 332 30.92 8.50 -12.76
C ARG A 332 31.04 9.35 -14.01
N MET A 333 32.18 9.28 -14.70
CA MET A 333 32.40 9.97 -15.97
C MET A 333 31.32 9.60 -17.00
N ARG A 334 31.04 8.30 -17.14
CA ARG A 334 30.02 7.79 -18.08
C ARG A 334 28.60 8.16 -17.65
N ILE A 335 28.27 8.10 -16.35
CA ILE A 335 26.98 8.52 -15.82
C ILE A 335 26.75 10.02 -16.07
N LEU A 336 27.74 10.86 -15.81
CA LEU A 336 27.67 12.31 -16.07
C LEU A 336 27.44 12.59 -17.57
N GLN A 337 28.13 11.87 -18.44
CA GLN A 337 27.95 11.98 -19.89
C GLN A 337 26.56 11.47 -20.35
N SER A 338 26.09 10.34 -19.81
CA SER A 338 24.83 9.72 -20.22
C SER A 338 23.62 10.53 -19.76
N SER A 339 23.66 11.04 -18.53
CA SER A 339 22.60 11.85 -17.92
C SER A 339 22.50 13.27 -18.47
N SER A 340 23.50 13.74 -19.21
CA SER A 340 23.53 15.08 -19.79
C SER A 340 23.24 15.17 -21.28
N ARG A 341 22.86 14.06 -21.94
CA ARG A 341 22.68 14.00 -23.41
C ARG A 341 21.69 15.01 -23.99
N ASN A 342 20.66 15.37 -23.24
CA ASN A 342 19.64 16.34 -23.68
C ASN A 342 19.90 17.76 -23.19
N ILE A 343 21.03 18.00 -22.51
CA ILE A 343 21.39 19.29 -21.93
C ILE A 343 22.15 20.13 -22.96
N LYS A 344 21.81 21.42 -23.02
CA LYS A 344 22.50 22.39 -23.85
C LYS A 344 23.62 23.02 -23.04
N PHE A 345 24.86 22.71 -23.41
CA PHE A 345 26.05 23.37 -22.88
C PHE A 345 26.55 24.45 -23.84
N GLU A 346 27.12 25.51 -23.30
CA GLU A 346 27.86 26.49 -24.12
C GLU A 346 29.16 25.88 -24.62
N ASP A 347 29.93 25.30 -23.71
CA ASP A 347 31.13 24.51 -23.98
C ASP A 347 30.97 23.08 -23.43
N GLN A 348 31.53 22.10 -24.14
CA GLN A 348 31.46 20.70 -23.72
C GLN A 348 32.18 20.50 -22.38
N PRO A 349 31.52 19.94 -21.34
CA PRO A 349 32.14 19.73 -20.05
C PRO A 349 33.29 18.71 -20.10
N ASP A 350 34.31 18.90 -19.27
CA ASP A 350 35.33 17.89 -19.02
C ASP A 350 34.79 16.83 -18.03
N TRP A 351 34.23 15.75 -18.59
CA TRP A 351 33.69 14.63 -17.81
C TRP A 351 34.72 13.98 -16.89
N SER A 352 35.99 13.97 -17.27
CA SER A 352 37.06 13.37 -16.46
C SER A 352 37.32 14.23 -15.22
N MET A 353 37.36 15.55 -15.39
CA MET A 353 37.51 16.49 -14.29
C MET A 353 36.30 16.44 -13.35
N LEU A 354 35.07 16.43 -13.89
CA LEU A 354 33.87 16.32 -13.08
C LEU A 354 33.84 15.04 -12.25
N ALA A 355 34.21 13.90 -12.84
CA ALA A 355 34.26 12.62 -12.12
C ALA A 355 35.27 12.60 -10.96
N GLN A 356 36.33 13.41 -11.02
CA GLN A 356 37.30 13.58 -9.93
C GLN A 356 36.73 14.40 -8.77
N PHE A 357 35.92 15.42 -9.04
CA PHE A 357 35.28 16.24 -8.01
C PHE A 357 34.15 15.52 -7.26
N THR A 358 33.54 14.51 -7.87
CA THR A 358 32.35 13.82 -7.34
C THR A 358 32.69 12.47 -6.70
N ASP A 359 33.81 12.35 -5.97
CA ASP A 359 34.21 11.06 -5.40
C ASP A 359 33.26 10.58 -4.28
N GLY A 360 32.90 9.30 -4.34
CA GLY A 360 31.93 8.69 -3.43
C GLY A 360 30.48 9.13 -3.62
N TRP A 361 30.16 9.77 -4.74
CA TRP A 361 28.78 10.18 -5.11
C TRP A 361 28.03 9.01 -5.76
N THR A 362 26.71 8.98 -5.57
CA THR A 362 25.80 8.03 -6.21
C THR A 362 25.41 8.49 -7.62
N ALA A 363 24.79 7.63 -8.43
CA ALA A 363 24.30 8.02 -9.75
C ALA A 363 23.21 9.11 -9.66
N ALA A 364 22.37 9.07 -8.62
CA ALA A 364 21.37 10.11 -8.35
C ALA A 364 22.01 11.46 -8.02
N ASP A 365 23.08 11.48 -7.20
CA ASP A 365 23.80 12.72 -6.88
C ASP A 365 24.41 13.35 -8.14
N LEU A 366 24.99 12.53 -9.02
CA LEU A 366 25.57 13.00 -10.29
C LEU A 366 24.51 13.58 -11.22
N ALA A 367 23.33 12.95 -11.31
CA ALA A 367 22.23 13.47 -12.10
C ALA A 367 21.67 14.78 -11.51
N ALA A 368 21.67 14.93 -10.18
CA ALA A 368 21.20 16.13 -9.50
C ALA A 368 22.05 17.38 -9.80
N VAL A 369 23.35 17.20 -10.12
CA VAL A 369 24.23 18.31 -10.56
C VAL A 369 23.61 19.07 -11.72
N TRP A 370 22.99 18.36 -12.66
CA TRP A 370 22.38 18.97 -13.85
C TRP A 370 21.12 19.77 -13.54
N THR A 371 20.33 19.32 -12.58
CA THR A 371 19.15 20.06 -12.11
C THR A 371 19.57 21.37 -11.47
N GLU A 372 20.56 21.34 -10.58
CA GLU A 372 21.07 22.54 -9.90
C GLU A 372 21.79 23.50 -10.86
N ALA A 373 22.61 22.98 -11.78
CA ALA A 373 23.25 23.79 -12.81
C ALA A 373 22.22 24.42 -13.76
N GLY A 374 21.19 23.67 -14.14
CA GLY A 374 20.09 24.16 -14.96
C GLY A 374 19.28 25.25 -14.26
N LEU A 375 19.06 25.12 -12.94
CA LEU A 375 18.42 26.13 -12.12
C LEU A 375 19.25 27.43 -12.09
N ALA A 376 20.55 27.34 -11.84
CA ALA A 376 21.46 28.49 -11.85
C ALA A 376 21.45 29.22 -13.20
N ALA A 377 21.60 28.48 -14.30
CA ALA A 377 21.53 29.03 -15.65
C ALA A 377 20.20 29.71 -15.95
N THR A 378 19.09 29.12 -15.50
CA THR A 378 17.74 29.65 -15.70
C THR A 378 17.51 30.95 -14.92
N LEU A 379 17.97 31.02 -13.67
CA LEU A 379 17.88 32.24 -12.84
C LEU A 379 18.67 33.40 -13.46
N ASP A 380 19.79 33.10 -14.10
CA ASP A 380 20.59 34.06 -14.86
C ASP A 380 20.06 34.34 -16.29
N ARG A 381 18.90 33.76 -16.64
CA ARG A 381 18.23 33.89 -17.95
C ARG A 381 19.07 33.40 -19.14
N ARG A 382 19.97 32.43 -18.91
CA ARG A 382 20.77 31.78 -19.95
C ARG A 382 19.99 30.62 -20.59
N LYS A 383 20.33 30.31 -21.84
CA LYS A 383 19.71 29.21 -22.63
C LYS A 383 20.57 27.95 -22.70
N SER A 384 21.77 28.03 -22.14
CA SER A 384 22.78 26.99 -22.09
C SER A 384 23.50 27.06 -20.75
N ILE A 385 23.95 25.90 -20.28
CA ILE A 385 24.73 25.73 -19.06
C ILE A 385 26.20 26.06 -19.37
N VAL A 386 26.81 26.86 -18.52
CA VAL A 386 28.25 27.20 -18.55
C VAL A 386 28.99 26.49 -17.42
N TRP A 387 30.32 26.54 -17.43
CA TRP A 387 31.14 25.86 -16.42
C TRP A 387 30.83 26.30 -14.99
N GLU A 388 30.59 27.60 -14.77
CA GLU A 388 30.26 28.17 -13.47
C GLU A 388 28.98 27.58 -12.87
N ASP A 389 27.96 27.29 -13.68
CA ASP A 389 26.74 26.64 -13.22
C ASP A 389 26.99 25.23 -12.73
N ILE A 390 27.85 24.50 -13.44
CA ILE A 390 28.19 23.12 -13.10
C ILE A 390 28.90 23.09 -11.76
N LEU A 391 29.78 24.06 -11.50
CA LEU A 391 30.42 24.23 -10.19
C LEU A 391 29.41 24.56 -9.09
N ILE A 392 28.45 25.46 -9.36
CA ILE A 392 27.35 25.76 -8.41
C ILE A 392 26.56 24.49 -8.12
N GLY A 393 26.23 23.70 -9.14
CA GLY A 393 25.49 22.45 -8.98
C GLY A 393 26.24 21.39 -8.18
N ILE A 394 27.55 21.23 -8.42
CA ILE A 394 28.40 20.35 -7.60
C ILE A 394 28.44 20.83 -6.15
N GLU A 395 28.57 22.13 -5.92
CA GLU A 395 28.61 22.67 -4.55
C GLU A 395 27.28 22.45 -3.82
N ALA A 396 26.15 22.73 -4.48
CA ALA A 396 24.81 22.55 -3.92
C ALA A 396 24.55 21.09 -3.51
N VAL A 397 24.72 20.15 -4.44
CA VAL A 397 24.54 18.72 -4.17
C VAL A 397 25.54 18.22 -3.10
N GLY A 398 26.77 18.73 -3.13
CA GLY A 398 27.79 18.42 -2.15
C GLY A 398 27.43 18.87 -0.73
N ARG A 399 26.81 20.06 -0.58
CA ARG A 399 26.31 20.55 0.72
C ARG A 399 25.19 19.67 1.25
N ASP A 400 24.20 19.35 0.43
CA ASP A 400 23.04 18.55 0.82
C ASP A 400 23.47 17.15 1.30
N ARG A 401 24.36 16.51 0.54
CA ARG A 401 24.95 15.21 0.92
C ARG A 401 25.66 15.28 2.28
N ASN A 402 26.41 16.36 2.54
CA ASN A 402 27.13 16.53 3.80
C ASN A 402 26.21 16.83 4.99
N SER A 403 25.05 17.47 4.78
CA SER A 403 24.00 17.57 5.82
C SER A 403 23.41 16.21 6.16
N TYR A 404 23.08 15.39 5.15
CA TYR A 404 22.53 14.04 5.37
C TYR A 404 23.52 13.10 6.08
N VAL A 405 24.82 13.22 5.82
CA VAL A 405 25.85 12.40 6.49
C VAL A 405 26.06 12.83 7.95
N LYS A 406 25.70 14.05 8.34
CA LYS A 406 25.80 14.51 9.73
C LYS A 406 24.62 14.11 10.61
N GLU A 407 23.48 13.74 10.02
CA GLU A 407 22.25 13.35 10.74
C GLU A 407 22.07 11.84 10.92
N LYS A 408 22.93 11.01 10.30
CA LYS A 408 23.03 9.56 10.53
C LYS A 408 24.29 9.22 11.32
#